data_AF-A0A529ZBS7-F1
#
_entry.id   AF-A0A529ZBS7-F1
#
_cell.length_a   1.000
_cell.length_b   1.000
_cell.length_c   1.000
_cell.angle_alpha   90.00
_cell.angle_beta   90.00
_cell.angle_gamma   90.00
#
_symmetry.space_group_name_H-M   'P 1'
#
loop_
_entity.id
_entity.type
_entity.pdbx_description
1 polymer ?
#
loop_
_entity_poly.entity_id
_entity_poly.type
_entity_poly.pdbx_seq_one_letter_code
_entity_poly.pdbx_strand_id
1 'polypeptide(L)' 'LGDRVGRALARFRQEFPDQAKPALVVAGGVAANRTIKATLEALCAQAGFAFVAPPQKLCTDNAAMIAWAGIERLR' A
#
# COMPACT_ATOMS: atom_id res chain seq x y z
N LEU A 1 11.17 7.61 6.22
CA LEU A 1 10.14 6.70 5.64
C LEU A 1 10.48 6.34 4.20
N GLY A 2 10.68 7.32 3.31
CA GLY A 2 11.04 7.09 1.90
C GLY A 2 12.23 6.17 1.71
N ASP A 3 13.32 6.36 2.47
CA ASP A 3 14.51 5.49 2.44
C ASP A 3 14.20 4.00 2.73
N ARG A 4 13.42 3.72 3.78
CA ARG A 4 13.04 2.34 4.16
C ARG A 4 12.13 1.70 3.10
N VAL A 5 11.14 2.44 2.61
CA VAL A 5 10.22 1.92 1.58
C VAL A 5 10.97 1.73 0.26
N GLY A 6 11.86 2.64 -0.11
CA GLY A 6 12.67 2.53 -1.32
C GLY A 6 13.52 1.26 -1.34
N ARG A 7 14.18 0.93 -0.23
CA ARG A 7 14.90 -0.35 -0.09
C ARG A 7 13.97 -1.56 -0.25
N ALA A 8 12.77 -1.51 0.32
CA ALA A 8 11.80 -2.59 0.18
C ALA A 8 11.32 -2.77 -1.27
N LEU A 9 11.07 -1.68 -2.00
CA LEU A 9 10.69 -1.74 -3.42
C LEU A 9 11.83 -2.32 -4.29
N ALA A 10 13.08 -1.91 -4.03
CA ALA A 10 14.25 -2.45 -4.71
C ALA A 10 14.41 -3.95 -4.44
N ARG A 11 14.26 -4.37 -3.18
CA ARG A 11 14.30 -5.79 -2.79
C ARG A 11 13.19 -6.59 -3.47
N PHE A 12 11.95 -6.07 -3.49
CA PHE A 12 10.83 -6.73 -4.17
C PHE A 12 11.13 -6.98 -5.65
N ARG A 13 11.72 -6.00 -6.35
CA ARG A 13 12.11 -6.15 -7.76
C ARG A 13 13.15 -7.26 -7.98
N GLN A 14 14.08 -7.42 -7.04
CA GLN A 14 15.09 -8.48 -7.11
C GLN A 14 14.47 -9.86 -6.86
N GLU A 15 13.54 -9.96 -5.91
CA GLU A 15 12.88 -11.23 -5.55
C GLU A 15 11.80 -11.65 -6.55
N PHE A 16 11.13 -10.70 -7.20
CA PHE A 16 10.01 -10.93 -8.12
C PHE A 16 10.23 -10.21 -9.47
N PRO A 17 11.25 -10.61 -10.26
CA PRO A 17 11.60 -9.91 -11.50
C PRO A 17 10.50 -9.98 -12.57
N ASP A 18 9.71 -11.05 -12.60
CA ASP A 18 8.65 -11.26 -13.59
C ASP A 18 7.37 -10.45 -13.30
N GLN A 19 7.26 -9.84 -12.11
CA GLN A 19 6.12 -9.01 -11.77
C GLN A 19 6.24 -7.64 -12.47
N ALA A 20 5.61 -7.50 -13.64
CA ALA A 20 5.71 -6.29 -14.46
C ALA A 20 5.12 -5.04 -13.77
N LYS A 21 3.98 -5.17 -13.07
CA LYS A 21 3.26 -4.06 -12.41
C LYS A 21 2.92 -4.42 -10.95
N PRO A 22 3.90 -4.33 -10.03
CA PRO A 22 3.64 -4.53 -8.61
C PRO A 22 2.92 -3.33 -7.99
N ALA A 23 2.24 -3.56 -6.87
CA ALA A 23 1.53 -2.51 -6.15
C ALA A 23 2.03 -2.39 -4.70
N LEU A 24 2.18 -1.16 -4.22
CA LEU A 24 2.31 -0.85 -2.81
C LEU A 24 0.93 -0.46 -2.26
N VAL A 25 0.39 -1.29 -1.37
CA VAL A 25 -0.87 -1.00 -0.67
C VAL A 25 -0.56 -0.41 0.70
N VAL A 26 -1.14 0.74 1.01
CA VAL A 26 -0.99 1.41 2.31
C VAL A 26 -2.37 1.65 2.91
N ALA A 27 -2.58 1.15 4.13
CA ALA A 27 -3.79 1.37 4.93
C ALA A 27 -3.41 1.94 6.31
N GLY A 28 -4.39 2.15 7.19
CA GLY A 28 -4.13 2.69 8.52
C GLY A 28 -3.96 4.21 8.57
N GLY A 29 -3.54 4.72 9.72
CA GLY A 29 -3.22 6.14 9.93
C GLY A 29 -2.12 6.66 8.99
N VAL A 30 -1.26 5.77 8.48
CA VAL A 30 -0.22 6.10 7.48
C VAL A 30 -0.85 6.55 6.16
N ALA A 31 -1.89 5.85 5.70
CA ALA A 31 -2.64 6.22 4.49
C ALA A 31 -3.53 7.46 4.70
N ALA A 32 -3.96 7.71 5.94
CA ALA A 32 -4.75 8.90 6.29
C ALA A 32 -3.90 10.18 6.35
N ASN A 33 -2.60 10.07 6.62
CA ASN A 33 -1.69 11.21 6.65
C ASN A 33 -1.32 11.69 5.23
N ARG A 34 -1.74 12.92 4.88
CA ARG A 34 -1.57 13.50 3.53
C ARG A 34 -0.11 13.59 3.10
N THR A 35 0.78 14.04 3.98
CA THR A 35 2.22 14.22 3.67
C THR A 35 2.91 12.89 3.42
N ILE A 36 2.63 11.90 4.26
CA ILE A 36 3.17 10.55 4.10
C ILE A 36 2.65 9.93 2.80
N LYS A 37 1.33 10.01 2.56
CA LYS A 37 0.70 9.51 1.34
C LYS A 37 1.36 10.08 0.08
N ALA A 38 1.48 11.41 -0.02
CA ALA A 38 2.10 12.06 -1.19
C ALA A 38 3.55 11.63 -1.41
N THR A 39 4.32 11.45 -0.33
CA THR A 39 5.70 10.97 -0.40
C THR A 39 5.78 9.55 -0.97
N LEU A 40 4.88 8.66 -0.53
CA LEU A 40 4.85 7.26 -0.99
C LEU A 40 4.31 7.13 -2.42
N GLU A 41 3.34 7.96 -2.80
CA GLU A 41 2.84 8.06 -4.18
C GLU A 41 3.98 8.43 -5.14
N ALA A 42 4.75 9.47 -4.82
CA ALA A 42 5.89 9.89 -5.64
C ALA A 42 6.96 8.79 -5.74
N LEU A 43 7.28 8.12 -4.62
CA LEU A 43 8.24 7.02 -4.61
C LEU A 43 7.77 5.84 -5.48
N CYS A 44 6.49 5.48 -5.41
CA CYS A 44 5.93 4.40 -6.23
C CYS A 44 5.96 4.75 -7.72
N ALA A 45 5.62 6.00 -8.07
CA ALA A 45 5.69 6.48 -9.45
C ALA A 45 7.12 6.37 -10.01
N GLN A 46 8.13 6.74 -9.21
CA GLN A 46 9.55 6.61 -9.61
C GLN A 46 9.99 5.15 -9.75
N ALA A 47 9.50 4.25 -8.89
CA ALA A 47 9.88 2.83 -8.90
C ALA A 47 9.08 1.96 -9.88
N GLY A 48 8.08 2.54 -10.57
CA GLY A 48 7.17 1.80 -11.45
C GLY A 48 6.23 0.86 -10.69
N PHE A 49 5.80 1.25 -9.49
CA PHE A 49 4.79 0.54 -8.69
C PHE A 49 3.46 1.30 -8.77
N ALA A 50 2.35 0.56 -8.78
CA ALA A 50 1.04 1.14 -8.50
C ALA A 50 0.97 1.52 -7.01
N PHE A 51 0.42 2.68 -6.68
CA PHE A 51 0.12 3.04 -5.30
C PHE A 51 -1.38 2.86 -5.04
N VAL A 52 -1.71 2.13 -3.98
CA VAL A 52 -3.11 1.86 -3.60
C VAL A 52 -3.32 2.29 -2.14
N ALA A 53 -4.24 3.21 -1.93
CA ALA A 53 -4.71 3.58 -0.60
C ALA A 53 -6.25 3.63 -0.60
N PRO A 54 -6.92 3.04 0.40
CA PRO A 54 -8.37 3.08 0.49
C PRO A 54 -8.87 4.52 0.77
N PRO A 55 -10.16 4.81 0.55
CA PRO A 55 -10.79 6.05 1.00
C PRO A 55 -10.55 6.28 2.50
N GLN A 56 -10.37 7.53 2.92
CA GLN A 56 -10.00 7.87 4.31
C GLN A 56 -10.91 7.23 5.38
N LYS A 57 -12.23 7.17 5.12
CA LYS A 57 -13.21 6.54 6.01
C LYS A 57 -13.00 5.03 6.24
N LEU A 58 -12.22 4.39 5.39
CA LEU A 58 -11.86 2.97 5.46
C LEU A 58 -10.41 2.75 5.93
N CYS A 59 -9.61 3.81 6.05
CA CYS A 59 -8.20 3.69 6.46
C CYS A 59 -8.04 3.45 7.96
N THR A 60 -8.95 3.94 8.81
CA THR A 60 -8.93 3.70 10.25
C THR A 60 -9.63 2.40 10.59
N ASP A 61 -9.35 1.82 11.76
CA ASP A 61 -10.02 0.61 12.24
C ASP A 61 -11.55 0.79 12.19
N ASN A 62 -12.24 -0.08 11.46
CA ASN A 62 -13.68 0.02 11.22
C ASN A 62 -14.35 -1.35 11.07
N ALA A 63 -15.63 -1.44 11.38
CA ALA A 63 -16.38 -2.70 11.29
C ALA A 63 -16.46 -3.27 9.86
N ALA A 64 -16.37 -2.42 8.82
CA ALA A 64 -16.43 -2.88 7.44
C ALA A 64 -15.22 -3.73 7.05
N MET A 65 -14.02 -3.42 7.55
CA MET A 65 -12.82 -4.23 7.29
C MET A 65 -12.94 -5.63 7.94
N ILE A 66 -13.52 -5.71 9.14
CA ILE A 66 -13.76 -6.98 9.85
C ILE A 66 -14.81 -7.81 9.12
N ALA A 67 -15.92 -7.18 8.72
CA ALA A 67 -16.97 -7.85 7.95
C ALA A 67 -16.44 -8.39 6.61
N TRP A 68 -15.63 -7.59 5.89
CA TRP A 68 -15.04 -8.02 4.62
C TRP A 68 -14.08 -9.19 4.81
N ALA A 69 -13.17 -9.13 5.79
CA ALA A 69 -12.28 -10.26 6.11
C ALA A 69 -13.06 -11.52 6.50
N GLY A 70 -14.18 -11.38 7.22
CA GLY A 70 -15.08 -12.49 7.54
C GLY A 70 -15.70 -13.13 6.30
N ILE A 71 -16.21 -12.31 5.37
CA ILE A 71 -16.76 -12.79 4.09
C ILE A 71 -15.71 -13.53 3.28
N GLU A 72 -14.50 -12.96 3.12
CA GLU A 72 -13.42 -13.60 2.34
C GLU A 72 -12.93 -14.92 2.97
N ARG A 73 -13.07 -15.09 4.29
CA ARG A 73 -12.68 -16.31 5.00
C ARG A 73 -13.74 -17.42 4.96
N LEU A 74 -15.02 -17.03 4.92
CA LEU A 74 -16.15 -17.96 5.03
C LEU A 74 -16.80 -18.30 3.68
N ARG A 75 -16.34 -17.66 2.61
CA ARG A 75 -16.61 -18.05 1.22
C ARG A 75 -15.76 -19.24 0.81
#